data_AF-A0A3D4QV10-F1
#
_entry.id   AF-A0A3D4QV10-F1
#
_cell.length_a   1.000
_cell.length_b   1.000
_cell.length_c   1.000
_cell.angle_alpha   90.00
_cell.angle_beta   90.00
_cell.angle_gamma   90.00
#
_symmetry.space_group_name_H-M   'P 1'
#
loop_
_entity.id
_entity.type
_entity.pdbx_description
1 polymer ?
#
loop_
_entity_poly.entity_id
_entity_poly.type
_entity_poly.pdbx_seq_one_letter_code
_entity_poly.pdbx_strand_id
1 'polypeptide(L)'
;MVFDSDLQRTSCGGSPVLRFYPTINNRSLNLPPFNFPTTMVKDFVVEYQDENGIWVPLAEIKNNYQRLVKINTDIITRGIKMTVKNTWGCEKALVFSLDAY
;
A
#
# COMPACT_ATOMS: atom_id res chain seq x y z
N MET A 1 -3.56 -8.33 3.17
CA MET A 1 -2.64 -7.81 2.11
C MET A 1 -1.57 -6.96 2.75
N VAL A 2 -0.32 -7.14 2.32
CA VAL A 2 0.83 -6.34 2.75
C VAL A 2 1.42 -5.64 1.54
N PHE A 3 1.45 -4.31 1.57
CA PHE A 3 2.05 -3.48 0.52
C PHE A 3 3.51 -3.18 0.80
N ASP A 4 4.30 -2.91 -0.24
CA ASP A 4 5.66 -2.45 -0.06
C ASP A 4 5.69 -0.96 0.27
N SER A 5 5.91 -0.67 1.55
CA SER A 5 6.10 0.70 2.04
C SER A 5 7.54 1.20 1.96
N ASP A 6 8.37 0.63 1.07
CA ASP A 6 9.76 1.02 0.85
C ASP A 6 10.55 1.02 2.17
N LEU A 7 10.82 -0.18 2.70
CA LEU A 7 11.54 -0.32 3.98
C LEU A 7 12.91 0.36 3.96
N GLN A 8 13.53 0.48 2.79
CA GLN A 8 14.83 1.13 2.59
C GLN A 8 14.71 2.65 2.38
N ARG A 9 13.48 3.18 2.33
CA ARG A 9 13.16 4.61 2.18
C ARG A 9 13.88 5.27 0.99
N THR A 10 14.08 4.53 -0.09
CA THR A 10 14.77 4.98 -1.29
C THR A 10 13.91 5.90 -2.15
N SER A 11 12.59 5.71 -2.12
CA SER A 11 11.57 6.53 -2.77
C SER A 11 11.07 7.70 -1.91
N CYS A 12 11.41 7.70 -0.63
CA CYS A 12 11.05 8.78 0.29
C CYS A 12 11.94 10.01 0.07
N GLY A 13 11.34 11.20 0.11
CA GLY A 13 12.09 12.47 0.17
C GLY A 13 12.84 12.65 1.50
N GLY A 14 13.60 13.74 1.60
CA GLY A 14 14.31 14.13 2.82
C GLY A 14 15.81 13.80 2.78
N SER A 15 16.46 13.87 3.94
CA SER A 15 17.91 13.61 4.04
C SER A 15 18.22 12.11 3.91
N PRO A 16 19.16 11.70 3.04
CA PRO A 16 19.57 10.30 2.88
C PRO A 16 20.13 9.67 4.16
N VAL A 17 20.74 10.48 5.03
CA VAL A 17 21.33 10.01 6.30
C VAL A 17 20.25 9.87 7.36
N LEU A 18 19.37 10.87 7.47
CA LEU A 18 18.40 10.95 8.56
C LEU A 18 17.12 10.14 8.32
N ARG A 19 16.87 9.67 7.08
CA ARG A 19 15.62 8.97 6.73
C ARG A 19 15.35 7.71 7.55
N PHE A 20 16.39 7.06 8.08
CA PHE A 20 16.26 5.85 8.88
C PHE A 20 16.06 6.11 10.38
N TYR A 21 16.13 7.36 10.81
CA TYR A 21 16.04 7.71 12.21
C TYR A 21 14.57 7.72 12.62
N PRO A 22 14.17 6.95 13.64
CA PRO A 22 12.76 6.89 14.08
C PRO A 22 12.30 8.22 14.69
N THR A 23 13.24 9.02 15.22
CA THR A 23 12.98 10.36 15.75
C THR A 23 14.17 11.25 15.44
N ILE A 24 13.90 12.43 14.85
CA ILE A 24 14.91 13.42 14.50
C ILE A 24 14.78 14.58 15.48
N ASN A 25 15.83 14.84 16.25
CA ASN A 25 15.93 15.97 17.18
C ASN A 25 16.89 17.03 16.61
N ASN A 26 16.74 18.29 17.05
CA ASN A 26 17.59 19.41 16.62
C ASN A 26 17.70 19.58 15.09
N ARG A 27 16.56 19.60 14.40
CA ARG A 27 16.51 19.71 12.94
C ARG A 27 17.01 21.07 12.45
N SER A 28 17.86 21.07 11.42
CA SER A 28 18.22 22.29 10.70
C SER A 28 16.98 22.96 10.11
N LEU A 29 16.97 24.30 10.08
CA LEU A 29 15.85 25.09 9.54
C LEU A 29 15.53 24.71 8.08
N ASN A 30 16.53 24.33 7.30
CA ASN A 30 16.41 24.00 5.88
C ASN A 30 16.40 22.49 5.59
N LEU A 31 16.09 21.65 6.59
CA LEU A 31 16.02 20.21 6.38
C LEU A 31 14.85 19.89 5.42
N PRO A 32 15.10 19.19 4.29
CA PRO A 32 14.03 18.83 3.36
C PRO A 32 12.99 17.91 4.02
N PRO A 33 11.71 18.00 3.63
CA PRO A 33 10.65 17.20 4.21
C PRO A 33 10.81 15.72 3.87
N PHE A 34 10.46 14.85 4.82
CA PHE A 34 10.34 13.42 4.59
C PHE A 34 8.94 13.12 4.06
N ASN A 35 8.88 12.63 2.82
CA ASN A 35 7.61 12.32 2.15
C ASN A 35 7.19 10.87 2.38
N PHE A 36 5.93 10.58 2.07
CA PHE A 36 5.38 9.24 2.09
C PHE A 36 6.01 8.36 0.98
N PRO A 37 6.24 7.06 1.21
CA PRO A 37 6.76 6.16 0.18
C PRO A 37 5.90 6.17 -1.08
N THR A 38 6.52 6.42 -2.24
CA THR A 38 5.77 6.49 -3.51
C THR A 38 5.36 5.10 -4.01
N THR A 39 6.05 4.05 -3.56
CA THR A 39 5.78 2.64 -3.86
C THR A 39 4.47 2.14 -3.26
N MET A 40 3.93 2.84 -2.27
CA MET A 40 2.69 2.46 -1.60
C MET A 40 1.51 2.50 -2.56
N VAL A 41 0.70 1.45 -2.51
CA VAL A 41 -0.58 1.40 -3.21
C VAL A 41 -1.57 2.33 -2.51
N LYS A 42 -2.13 3.25 -3.30
CA LYS A 42 -3.04 4.29 -2.84
C LYS A 42 -4.50 3.86 -3.01
N ASP A 43 -4.86 3.46 -4.23
CA ASP A 43 -6.24 3.11 -4.58
C ASP A 43 -6.26 1.72 -5.21
N PHE A 44 -7.16 0.85 -4.76
CA PHE A 44 -7.31 -0.50 -5.29
C PHE A 44 -8.70 -1.06 -5.01
N VAL A 45 -9.10 -2.04 -5.82
CA VAL A 45 -10.36 -2.77 -5.68
C VAL A 45 -10.03 -4.23 -5.41
N VAL A 46 -10.75 -4.83 -4.46
CA VAL A 46 -10.75 -6.27 -4.24
C VAL A 46 -12.08 -6.81 -4.73
N GLU A 47 -12.03 -7.85 -5.53
CA GLU A 47 -13.17 -8.56 -6.10
C GLU A 47 -13.08 -10.03 -5.70
N TYR A 48 -14.23 -10.67 -5.54
CA TYR A 48 -14.33 -12.11 -5.37
C TYR A 48 -15.07 -12.73 -6.56
N GLN A 49 -14.87 -14.03 -6.77
CA GLN A 49 -15.58 -14.77 -7.79
C GLN A 49 -16.86 -15.37 -7.22
N ASP A 50 -18.01 -15.05 -7.80
CA ASP A 50 -19.30 -15.62 -7.40
C ASP A 50 -19.48 -17.08 -7.90
N GLU A 51 -20.63 -17.68 -7.59
CA GLU A 51 -20.98 -19.05 -7.97
C GLU A 51 -21.04 -19.26 -9.50
N ASN A 52 -21.33 -18.20 -10.26
CA ASN A 52 -21.41 -18.21 -11.72
C ASN A 52 -20.06 -17.91 -12.38
N GLY A 53 -19.01 -17.68 -11.59
CA GLY A 53 -17.68 -17.33 -12.09
C GLY A 53 -17.48 -15.84 -12.39
N ILE A 54 -18.45 -14.99 -12.05
CA ILE A 54 -18.43 -13.55 -12.29
C ILE A 54 -17.66 -12.84 -11.17
N TRP A 55 -16.84 -11.85 -11.54
CA TRP A 55 -16.12 -11.03 -10.58
C TRP A 55 -17.03 -9.93 -10.01
N VAL A 56 -17.22 -9.94 -8.71
CA VAL A 56 -18.07 -8.98 -7.97
C VAL A 56 -17.18 -8.19 -6.99
N PRO A 57 -17.36 -6.86 -6.87
CA PRO A 57 -16.56 -6.05 -5.94
C PRO A 57 -16.85 -6.44 -4.49
N LEU A 58 -15.78 -6.75 -3.75
CA LEU A 58 -15.80 -6.98 -2.31
C LEU A 58 -15.53 -5.68 -1.54
N ALA A 59 -14.49 -4.95 -1.95
CA ALA A 59 -14.10 -3.70 -1.30
C ALA A 59 -13.42 -2.76 -2.29
N GLU A 60 -13.69 -1.47 -2.14
CA GLU A 60 -12.95 -0.40 -2.82
C GLU A 60 -12.22 0.42 -1.76
N ILE A 61 -10.89 0.47 -1.87
CA ILE A 61 -10.03 1.21 -0.95
C ILE A 61 -9.46 2.42 -1.67
N LYS A 62 -9.58 3.60 -1.05
CA LYS A 62 -9.05 4.87 -1.56
C LYS A 62 -8.11 5.51 -0.54
N ASN A 63 -7.10 6.21 -1.05
CA ASN A 63 -6.11 6.94 -0.25
C ASN A 63 -5.45 6.09 0.85
N ASN A 64 -5.13 4.82 0.57
CA ASN A 64 -4.48 3.94 1.52
C ASN A 64 -3.07 4.43 1.89
N TYR A 65 -2.83 4.60 3.18
CA TYR A 65 -1.50 4.90 3.76
C TYR A 65 -1.02 3.77 4.69
N GLN A 66 -1.76 2.68 4.78
CA GLN A 66 -1.45 1.54 5.63
C GLN A 66 -0.68 0.48 4.86
N ARG A 67 0.46 0.04 5.42
CA ARG A 67 1.24 -1.09 4.86
C ARG A 67 0.44 -2.38 4.91
N LEU A 68 -0.25 -2.65 6.02
CA LEU A 68 -1.09 -3.82 6.22
C LEU A 68 -2.56 -3.42 6.08
N VAL A 69 -3.24 -4.02 5.11
CA VAL A 69 -4.69 -3.87 4.96
C VAL A 69 -5.35 -5.24 5.16
N LYS A 70 -6.34 -5.26 6.06
CA LYS A 70 -7.21 -6.41 6.33
C LYS A 70 -8.63 -6.06 5.89
N ILE A 71 -9.25 -6.96 5.17
CA ILE A 71 -10.65 -6.87 4.79
C ILE A 71 -11.32 -8.07 5.45
N ASN A 72 -12.22 -7.79 6.40
CA ASN A 72 -12.99 -8.84 7.04
C ASN A 72 -14.21 -9.15 6.16
N THR A 73 -14.44 -10.43 5.88
CA THR A 73 -15.56 -10.90 5.06
C THR A 73 -15.94 -12.31 5.48
N ASP A 74 -17.17 -12.70 5.23
CA ASP A 74 -17.80 -14.00 5.46
C ASP A 74 -18.06 -14.76 4.14
N ILE A 75 -17.47 -14.32 3.05
CA ILE A 75 -17.68 -14.88 1.71
C ILE A 75 -16.93 -16.19 1.53
N ILE A 76 -17.62 -17.15 0.92
CA ILE A 76 -17.02 -18.38 0.40
C ILE A 76 -16.84 -18.19 -1.11
N THR A 77 -15.60 -18.24 -1.58
CA THR A 77 -15.27 -18.03 -3.00
C THR A 77 -14.15 -18.95 -3.46
N ARG A 78 -14.06 -19.15 -4.78
CA ARG A 78 -12.97 -19.88 -5.43
C ARG A 78 -11.81 -18.98 -5.84
N GLY A 79 -12.01 -17.66 -5.83
CA GLY A 79 -11.02 -16.73 -6.35
C GLY A 79 -11.13 -15.34 -5.75
N ILE A 80 -9.98 -14.76 -5.44
CA ILE A 80 -9.82 -13.36 -5.05
C ILE A 80 -8.97 -12.67 -6.10
N LYS A 81 -9.39 -11.48 -6.50
CA LYS A 81 -8.67 -10.63 -7.44
C LYS A 81 -8.50 -9.25 -6.84
N MET A 82 -7.27 -8.75 -6.82
CA MET A 82 -6.97 -7.38 -6.43
C MET A 82 -6.52 -6.60 -7.65
N THR A 83 -7.22 -5.51 -7.96
CA THR A 83 -6.90 -4.60 -9.05
C THR A 83 -6.38 -3.29 -8.47
N VAL A 84 -5.07 -3.05 -8.59
CA VAL A 84 -4.47 -1.76 -8.21
C VAL A 84 -4.84 -0.69 -9.24
N LYS A 85 -5.27 0.48 -8.77
CA LYS A 85 -5.64 1.62 -9.60
C LYS A 85 -4.58 2.71 -9.58
N ASN A 86 -4.11 3.09 -8.40
CA ASN A 86 -3.10 4.15 -8.22
C ASN A 86 -2.10 3.80 -7.11
N THR A 87 -0.91 4.37 -7.21
CA THR A 87 0.10 4.45 -6.14
C THR A 87 0.27 5.90 -5.69
N TRP A 88 1.12 6.14 -4.69
CA TRP A 88 1.50 7.49 -4.26
C TRP A 88 2.55 8.17 -5.14
N GLY A 89 2.92 7.58 -6.28
CA GLY A 89 3.83 8.19 -7.25
C GLY A 89 4.81 7.23 -7.92
N CYS A 90 4.71 5.93 -7.66
CA CYS A 90 5.49 4.92 -8.35
C CYS A 90 4.71 4.35 -9.55
N GLU A 91 5.38 4.16 -10.68
CA GLU A 91 4.78 3.54 -11.88
C GLU A 91 4.29 2.11 -11.62
N LYS A 92 5.03 1.37 -10.77
CA LYS A 92 4.73 -0.02 -10.45
C LYS A 92 4.16 -0.12 -9.04
N ALA A 93 3.03 -0.83 -8.93
CA ALA A 93 2.51 -1.24 -7.64
C ALA A 93 3.34 -2.39 -7.09
N LEU A 94 3.80 -2.26 -5.85
CA LEU A 94 4.60 -3.29 -5.18
C LEU A 94 3.79 -3.88 -4.02
N VAL A 95 3.46 -5.16 -4.16
CA VAL A 95 2.67 -5.93 -3.18
C VAL A 95 3.56 -7.04 -2.65
N PHE A 96 3.74 -7.09 -1.33
CA PHE A 96 4.59 -8.08 -0.67
C PHE A 96 3.85 -9.40 -0.46
N SER A 97 2.61 -9.35 0.02
CA SER A 97 1.77 -10.55 0.17
C SER A 97 0.29 -10.25 -0.02
N LEU A 98 -0.41 -11.24 -0.55
CA LEU A 98 -1.87 -11.32 -0.53
C LEU A 98 -2.24 -12.67 0.05
N ASP A 99 -2.70 -12.64 1.29
CA ASP A 99 -3.07 -13.82 2.05
C ASP A 99 -4.58 -13.80 2.28
N ALA A 100 -5.24 -14.93 2.03
CA ALA A 100 -6.65 -15.18 2.30
C ALA A 100 -6.75 -16.40 3.21
N TYR A 101 -7.56 -16.29 4.28
CA TYR A 101 -7.72 -17.29 5.33
C TYR A 101 -9.20 -17.60 5.53
#